data_AF-A0A7I7M601-F1
#
_entry.id   AF-A0A7I7M601-F1
#
_cell.length_a   1.000
_cell.length_b   1.000
_cell.length_c   1.000
_cell.angle_alpha   90.00
_cell.angle_beta   90.00
_cell.angle_gamma   90.00
#
_symmetry.space_group_name_H-M   'P 1'
#
loop_
_entity.id
_entity.type
_entity.pdbx_description
1 polymer ?
#
loop_
_entity_poly.entity_id
_entity_poly.type
_entity_poly.pdbx_seq_one_letter_code
_entity_poly.pdbx_strand_id
1 'polypeptide(L)'
;MVVERGLARCPRCVSMADYAFIEGEPDGMRYEVRCRKCGERYEEDLRPVEPGKQLALIEPPILWPPDHEPVPPRDWRAEIRGHVSVVVQRSRAELDEMVRRTRTLAPKRRFGRQTADQTGG
;
A
#
# COMPACT_ATOMS: atom_id res chain seq x y z
N MET A 1 29.81 25.99 14.51
CA MET A 1 30.48 24.68 14.31
C MET A 1 29.44 23.61 14.01
N VAL A 2 29.70 22.58 13.18
CA VAL A 2 28.74 21.46 13.01
C VAL A 2 28.89 20.52 14.20
N VAL A 3 27.80 20.29 14.94
CA VAL A 3 27.80 19.48 16.17
C VAL A 3 27.26 18.07 15.95
N GLU A 4 26.28 17.92 15.06
CA GLU A 4 25.70 16.62 14.69
C GLU A 4 25.37 16.60 13.20
N ARG A 5 25.44 15.42 12.57
CA ARG A 5 25.01 15.20 11.19
C ARG A 5 24.47 13.79 11.01
N GLY A 6 23.56 13.63 10.06
CA GLY A 6 22.99 12.34 9.72
C GLY A 6 22.11 12.40 8.48
N LEU A 7 21.16 11.47 8.40
CA LEU A 7 20.22 11.39 7.30
C LEU A 7 18.79 11.64 7.76
N ALA A 8 18.08 12.48 7.03
CA ALA A 8 16.68 12.80 7.24
C ALA A 8 15.90 12.72 5.92
N ARG A 9 14.58 12.88 5.99
CA ARG A 9 13.72 13.00 4.81
C ARG A 9 13.63 14.46 4.38
N CYS A 10 13.80 14.72 3.10
CA CYS A 10 13.58 16.05 2.55
C CYS A 10 12.11 16.47 2.74
N PRO A 11 11.82 17.65 3.33
CA PRO A 11 10.44 18.09 3.56
C PRO A 11 9.68 18.37 2.26
N ARG A 12 10.41 18.59 1.14
CA ARG A 12 9.81 18.86 -0.18
C ARG A 12 9.54 17.61 -1.00
N CYS A 13 10.51 16.70 -1.12
CA CYS A 13 10.42 15.55 -2.05
C CYS A 13 10.54 14.18 -1.39
N VAL A 14 10.68 14.13 -0.06
CA VAL A 14 10.72 12.92 0.77
C VAL A 14 11.87 11.95 0.44
N SER A 15 12.80 12.36 -0.42
CA SER A 15 14.04 11.60 -0.62
C SER A 15 14.92 11.67 0.63
N MET A 16 15.85 10.73 0.74
CA MET A 16 16.94 10.86 1.72
C MET A 16 17.74 12.14 1.43
N ALA A 17 18.06 12.86 2.49
CA ALA A 17 18.79 14.12 2.49
C ALA A 17 19.74 14.15 3.69
N ASP A 18 20.83 14.90 3.57
CA ASP A 18 21.77 15.09 4.67
C ASP A 18 21.18 16.14 5.63
N TYR A 19 21.17 15.88 6.94
CA TYR A 19 20.90 16.90 7.95
C TYR A 19 22.15 17.23 8.75
N ALA A 20 22.20 18.44 9.30
CA ALA A 20 23.22 18.88 10.23
C ALA A 20 22.64 19.81 11.28
N PHE A 21 23.14 19.71 12.51
CA PHE A 21 23.00 20.74 13.52
C PHE A 21 24.27 21.58 13.57
N ILE A 22 24.10 22.90 13.54
CA ILE A 22 25.17 23.88 13.43
C ILE A 22 25.05 24.86 14.59
N GLU A 23 26.00 24.83 15.50
CA GLU A 23 26.13 25.82 16.57
C GLU A 23 26.58 27.18 16.01
N GLY A 24 25.91 28.25 16.43
CA GLY A 24 26.16 29.65 16.07
C GLY A 24 26.19 30.56 17.31
N GLU A 25 26.88 31.68 17.22
CA GLU A 25 27.06 32.60 18.36
C GLU A 25 25.84 33.52 18.59
N PRO A 26 25.52 33.91 19.84
CA PRO A 26 26.22 33.57 21.09
C PRO A 26 25.73 32.29 21.78
N ASP A 27 24.61 31.69 21.36
CA ASP A 27 24.07 30.45 21.95
C ASP A 27 22.98 29.80 21.06
N GLY A 28 23.03 30.07 19.75
CA GLY A 28 22.03 29.61 18.80
C GLY A 28 22.42 28.28 18.18
N MET A 29 21.45 27.42 17.90
CA MET A 29 21.68 26.18 17.14
C MET A 29 20.82 26.22 15.89
N ARG A 30 21.38 25.93 14.72
CA ARG A 30 20.63 25.85 13.47
C ARG A 30 20.52 24.38 13.05
N TYR A 31 19.31 23.92 12.84
CA TYR A 31 19.04 22.68 12.14
C TYR A 31 18.96 22.93 10.64
N GLU A 32 19.70 22.18 9.84
CA GLU A 32 19.74 22.31 8.38
C GLU A 32 19.55 20.96 7.70
N VAL A 33 18.71 20.91 6.65
CA VAL A 33 18.54 19.73 5.77
C VAL A 33 18.85 20.12 4.33
N ARG A 34 19.78 19.39 3.69
CA ARG A 34 20.21 19.62 2.29
C ARG A 34 19.85 18.44 1.41
N CYS A 35 18.88 18.65 0.53
CA CYS A 35 18.45 17.61 -0.42
C CYS A 35 19.25 17.70 -1.72
N ARG A 36 20.05 16.67 -2.03
CA ARG A 36 20.78 16.59 -3.31
C ARG A 36 19.91 16.20 -4.49
N LYS A 37 18.71 15.63 -4.26
CA LYS A 37 17.80 15.20 -5.32
C LYS A 37 17.01 16.37 -5.92
N CYS A 38 16.42 17.21 -5.07
CA CYS A 38 15.58 18.33 -5.52
C CYS A 38 16.20 19.71 -5.29
N GLY A 39 17.36 19.79 -4.63
CA GLY A 39 18.07 21.04 -4.35
C GLY A 39 17.53 21.82 -3.15
N GLU A 40 16.47 21.34 -2.49
CA GLU A 40 15.88 22.02 -1.34
C GLU A 40 16.87 22.13 -0.17
N ARG A 41 16.89 23.30 0.47
CA ARG A 41 17.62 23.56 1.71
C ARG A 41 16.64 24.10 2.75
N TYR A 42 16.35 23.28 3.76
CA TYR A 42 15.55 23.68 4.90
C TYR A 42 16.48 24.11 6.03
N GLU A 43 16.16 25.23 6.69
CA GLU A 43 16.93 25.78 7.80
C GLU A 43 15.95 26.22 8.90
N GLU A 44 16.24 25.85 10.14
CA GLU A 44 15.46 26.21 11.32
C GLU A 44 16.39 26.63 12.46
N ASP A 45 16.26 27.87 12.91
CA ASP A 45 17.03 28.42 14.02
C ASP A 45 16.38 28.03 15.36
N LEU A 46 17.02 27.12 16.08
CA LEU A 46 16.73 26.75 17.44
C LEU A 46 17.39 27.76 18.38
N ARG A 47 16.59 28.67 18.94
CA ARG A 47 17.05 29.54 20.02
C ARG A 47 16.75 28.86 21.36
N PRO A 48 17.66 28.94 22.34
CA PRO A 48 17.33 28.60 23.72
C PRO A 48 16.11 29.43 24.12
N VAL A 49 15.03 28.75 24.47
CA VAL A 49 13.90 29.43 25.11
C VAL A 49 14.37 29.80 26.51
N GLU A 50 14.56 31.10 26.76
CA GLU A 50 14.87 31.62 28.10
C GLU A 50 13.87 31.03 29.11
N PRO A 51 14.33 30.25 30.11
CA PRO A 51 13.44 29.70 31.12
C PRO A 51 12.81 30.86 31.90
N GLY A 52 11.54 31.17 31.59
CA GLY A 52 10.77 32.23 32.24
C GLY A 52 10.17 33.31 31.33
N LYS A 53 10.50 33.35 30.02
CA LYS A 53 9.85 34.28 29.05
C LYS A 53 8.75 33.66 28.20
N GLN A 54 8.58 32.35 28.28
CA GLN A 54 7.36 31.72 27.79
C GLN A 54 6.26 32.07 28.78
N LEU A 55 5.60 33.23 28.58
CA LEU A 55 4.19 33.34 28.97
C LEU A 55 3.59 32.04 28.46
N ALA A 56 3.13 31.20 29.38
CA ALA A 56 2.48 29.96 29.05
C ALA A 56 1.26 30.32 28.20
N LEU A 57 1.46 30.45 26.89
CA LEU A 57 0.46 30.06 25.95
C LEU A 57 0.29 28.59 26.30
N ILE A 58 -0.73 28.33 27.11
CA ILE A 58 -1.17 26.99 27.43
C ILE A 58 -1.59 26.47 26.07
N GLU A 59 -0.63 25.92 25.32
CA GLU A 59 -0.95 25.16 24.13
C GLU A 59 -1.88 24.07 24.64
N PRO A 60 -3.12 24.01 24.12
CA PRO A 60 -4.04 22.98 24.55
C PRO A 60 -3.31 21.64 24.39
N PRO A 61 -3.34 20.77 25.41
CA PRO A 61 -2.69 19.48 25.33
C PRO A 61 -3.08 18.80 24.01
N ILE A 62 -2.09 18.36 23.25
CA ILE A 62 -2.34 17.58 22.04
C ILE A 62 -3.12 16.34 22.47
N LEU A 63 -4.43 16.35 22.24
CA LEU A 63 -5.30 15.22 22.50
C LEU A 63 -5.10 14.23 21.34
N TRP A 64 -4.16 13.32 21.52
CA TRP A 64 -4.02 12.19 20.61
C TRP A 64 -5.34 11.42 20.56
N PRO A 65 -5.79 10.99 19.36
CA PRO A 65 -6.87 10.03 19.28
C PRO A 65 -6.53 8.81 20.16
N PRO A 66 -7.53 8.20 20.82
CA PRO A 66 -7.30 6.96 21.55
C PRO A 66 -6.61 5.93 20.65
N ASP A 67 -5.65 5.20 21.22
CA ASP A 67 -5.05 4.07 20.51
C ASP A 67 -6.15 3.10 20.10
N HIS A 68 -6.24 2.84 18.80
CA HIS A 68 -7.12 1.79 18.29
C HIS A 68 -6.46 0.43 18.51
N GLU A 69 -7.21 -0.56 18.97
CA GLU A 69 -6.73 -1.94 19.01
C GLU A 69 -6.22 -2.36 17.61
N PRO A 70 -5.11 -3.10 17.53
CA PRO A 70 -4.57 -3.54 16.26
C PRO A 70 -5.62 -4.39 15.54
N VAL A 71 -5.94 -3.99 14.30
CA VAL A 71 -6.86 -4.75 13.44
C VAL A 71 -6.32 -6.19 13.32
N PRO A 72 -7.13 -7.22 13.61
CA PRO A 72 -6.67 -8.60 13.52
C PRO A 72 -6.13 -8.89 12.11
N PRO A 73 -5.09 -9.74 11.97
CA PRO A 73 -4.52 -10.08 10.68
C PRO A 73 -5.59 -10.60 9.72
N ARG A 74 -5.76 -9.92 8.59
CA ARG A 74 -6.72 -10.31 7.55
C ARG A 74 -6.25 -11.57 6.83
N ASP A 75 -7.09 -12.61 6.78
CA ASP A 75 -6.80 -13.81 5.98
C ASP A 75 -7.11 -13.56 4.50
N TRP A 76 -6.16 -12.92 3.81
CA TRP A 76 -6.22 -12.67 2.38
C TRP A 76 -6.41 -13.94 1.54
N ARG A 77 -5.89 -15.09 2.01
CA ARG A 77 -6.00 -16.36 1.25
C ARG A 77 -7.43 -16.88 1.28
N ALA A 78 -8.09 -16.83 2.43
CA ALA A 78 -9.50 -17.19 2.52
C ALA A 78 -10.37 -16.26 1.67
N GLU A 79 -10.13 -14.95 1.74
CA GLU A 79 -10.91 -13.97 0.99
C GLU A 79 -10.78 -14.14 -0.53
N ILE A 80 -9.55 -14.25 -1.04
CA ILE A 80 -9.30 -14.48 -2.47
C ILE A 80 -9.95 -15.79 -2.93
N ARG A 81 -9.82 -16.87 -2.15
CA ARG A 81 -10.48 -18.15 -2.46
C ARG A 81 -12.00 -18.01 -2.49
N GLY A 82 -12.58 -17.23 -1.59
CA GLY A 82 -14.01 -16.92 -1.59
C GLY A 82 -14.45 -16.25 -2.89
N HIS A 83 -13.77 -15.17 -3.29
CA HIS A 83 -14.07 -14.47 -4.55
C HIS A 83 -13.92 -15.36 -5.78
N VAL A 84 -12.81 -16.12 -5.87
CA VAL A 84 -12.57 -17.05 -6.98
C VAL A 84 -13.67 -18.12 -7.03
N SER A 85 -14.09 -18.66 -5.88
CA SER A 85 -15.14 -19.68 -5.83
C SER A 85 -16.47 -19.15 -6.36
N VAL A 86 -16.85 -17.92 -6.00
CA VAL A 86 -18.07 -17.27 -6.52
C VAL A 86 -18.01 -17.13 -8.05
N VAL A 87 -16.87 -16.69 -8.59
CA VAL A 87 -16.67 -16.56 -10.04
C VAL A 87 -16.78 -17.92 -10.74
N VAL A 88 -16.13 -18.96 -10.20
CA VAL A 88 -16.16 -20.32 -10.76
C VAL A 88 -17.58 -20.90 -10.78
N GLN A 89 -18.35 -20.70 -9.69
CA GLN A 89 -19.74 -21.18 -9.64
C GLN A 89 -20.60 -20.48 -10.68
N ARG A 90 -20.44 -19.15 -10.83
CA ARG A 90 -21.16 -18.38 -11.85
C ARG A 90 -20.81 -18.84 -13.26
N SER A 91 -19.52 -18.99 -13.57
CA SER A 91 -19.10 -19.43 -14.91
C SER A 91 -19.60 -20.83 -15.24
N ARG A 92 -19.61 -21.73 -14.24
CA ARG A 92 -20.14 -23.08 -14.41
C ARG A 92 -21.64 -23.07 -14.71
N ALA A 93 -22.41 -22.26 -14.00
CA ALA A 93 -23.84 -22.12 -14.24
C ALA A 93 -24.14 -21.57 -15.65
N GLU A 94 -23.36 -20.59 -16.11
CA GLU A 94 -23.47 -20.03 -17.46
C GLU A 94 -23.13 -21.08 -18.54
N LEU A 95 -22.08 -21.88 -18.34
CA LEU A 95 -21.73 -22.99 -19.24
C LEU A 95 -22.81 -24.09 -19.25
N ASP A 96 -23.34 -24.48 -18.10
CA ASP A 96 -24.40 -25.50 -18.00
C ASP A 96 -25.69 -25.05 -18.69
N GLU A 97 -26.00 -23.75 -18.66
CA GLU A 97 -27.10 -23.16 -19.43
C GLU A 97 -26.83 -23.19 -20.94
N MET A 98 -25.62 -22.84 -21.38
CA MET A 98 -25.23 -22.93 -22.78
C MET A 98 -25.31 -24.36 -23.31
N VAL A 99 -24.85 -25.35 -22.53
CA VAL A 99 -24.94 -26.79 -22.88
C VAL A 99 -26.41 -27.22 -22.99
N ARG A 100 -27.28 -26.77 -22.07
CA ARG A 100 -28.72 -27.07 -22.16
C ARG A 100 -29.34 -26.52 -23.43
N ARG A 101 -29.05 -25.26 -23.80
CA ARG A 101 -29.56 -24.63 -25.04
C ARG A 101 -29.02 -25.29 -26.32
N THR A 102 -27.76 -25.68 -26.34
CA THR A 102 -27.19 -26.36 -27.52
C THR A 102 -27.78 -27.76 -27.72
N ARG A 103 -28.11 -28.48 -26.63
CA ARG A 103 -28.80 -29.78 -26.70
C ARG A 103 -30.23 -29.68 -27.25
N THR A 104 -30.93 -28.57 -27.04
CA THR A 104 -32.27 -28.37 -27.63
C THR A 104 -32.23 -27.96 -29.10
N LEU A 105 -31.12 -27.36 -29.54
CA LEU A 105 -30.90 -26.93 -30.92
C LEU A 105 -30.26 -28.01 -31.81
N ALA A 106 -29.56 -28.98 -31.23
CA ALA A 106 -28.98 -30.10 -31.98
C ALA A 106 -30.08 -31.13 -32.33
N PRO A 107 -30.50 -31.27 -33.60
CA PRO A 107 -31.36 -32.38 -33.98
C PRO A 107 -30.60 -33.68 -33.70
N LYS A 108 -31.28 -34.68 -33.12
CA LYS A 108 -30.75 -36.02 -32.84
C LYS A 108 -29.95 -36.55 -34.03
N ARG A 109 -28.62 -36.31 -34.06
CA ARG A 109 -27.71 -37.05 -34.93
C ARG A 109 -27.68 -38.45 -34.34
N ARG A 110 -28.56 -39.31 -34.85
CA ARG A 110 -28.42 -40.76 -34.73
C ARG A 110 -27.02 -41.07 -35.24
N PHE A 111 -26.11 -41.43 -34.35
CA PHE A 111 -24.86 -42.10 -34.74
C PHE A 111 -25.27 -43.48 -35.30
N GLY A 112 -25.61 -43.50 -36.58
CA GLY A 112 -25.86 -44.70 -37.35
C GLY A 112 -24.55 -45.25 -37.89
N ARG A 113 -24.12 -46.37 -37.29
CA ARG A 113 -23.50 -47.55 -37.88
C ARG A 113 -22.24 -47.39 -38.75
N GLN A 114 -21.18 -48.07 -38.33
CA GLN A 114 -20.45 -49.00 -39.21
C GLN A 114 -19.82 -50.11 -38.35
N THR A 115 -20.54 -51.21 -38.18
CA THR A 115 -19.95 -52.52 -37.90
C THR A 115 -19.15 -52.89 -39.14
N ALA A 116 -17.82 -52.86 -39.04
CA ALA A 116 -16.93 -53.33 -40.08
C ALA A 116 -17.01 -54.87 -40.14
N ASP A 117 -17.61 -55.39 -41.22
CA ASP A 117 -17.29 -56.73 -41.71
C ASP A 117 -15.81 -56.75 -42.11
N GLN A 118 -15.02 -57.59 -41.47
CA GLN A 118 -13.76 -58.09 -42.04
C GLN A 118 -13.83 -59.61 -42.10
N THR A 119 -14.19 -60.09 -43.29
CA THR A 119 -13.90 -61.43 -43.77
C THR A 119 -12.43 -61.49 -44.19
N GLY A 120 -11.70 -62.54 -43.80
CA GLY A 120 -10.46 -62.94 -44.50
C GLY A 120 -9.30 -63.29 -43.58
N GLY A 121 -9.06 -64.59 -43.41
CA GLY A 121 -7.92 -65.18 -42.72
C GLY A 121 -8.16 -66.64 -42.40
#